data_AF-A0A928K4F5-F1
#
_entry.id   AF-A0A928K4F5-F1
#
_cell.length_a   1.000
_cell.length_b   1.000
_cell.length_c   1.000
_cell.angle_alpha   90.00
_cell.angle_beta   90.00
_cell.angle_gamma   90.00
#
_symmetry.space_group_name_H-M   'P 1'
#
loop_
_entity.id
_entity.type
_entity.pdbx_description
1 polymer ?
#
loop_
_entity_poly.entity_id
_entity_poly.type
_entity_poly.pdbx_seq_one_letter_code
_entity_poly.pdbx_strand_id
1 'polypeptide(L)'
;MKKNFARVLSTAMALIMALSLAACGNSENADSSPVEENTFVPVSMTVVSVPEQEIDENGKLIMEYCLDSVEFTGGGPGAAANMTRIYNETFTLPAQEYIFNEEIPFATEMIYEYFDGTGNSVYYQTAAEMRSDETMYVVRVATDTYTVGATHGMYFYQTLCFDPNDGKVLTLKDLGVNGVDPYEKLVQLVSEKYMNEYREDTPGFIETLSDAVEIFGSMLSDDMNQWYITDQFIVICNPYDVAPFAAGDFEIALSPEELEGIVDAKWFSEPVPEPNTRIFYGEQDAAEFSEVHTIGNYGYEKNLVWFDCDVVNAYLTEVEYTEDGSFVAANVIESFSELKAGEALLLDIMVPEGIPNTAICAEIDGINHSWIIGYNGRDGGISFMEEVLQPAG
;
A
#
# COMPACT_ATOMS: atom_id res chain seq x y z
N MET A 1 2.19 71.28 11.57
CA MET A 1 2.60 69.87 11.38
C MET A 1 3.86 69.42 12.14
N LYS A 2 4.55 70.24 12.96
CA LYS A 2 5.70 69.79 13.77
C LYS A 2 5.43 69.53 15.26
N LYS A 3 4.21 69.76 15.77
CA LYS A 3 3.86 69.57 17.19
C LYS A 3 3.14 68.24 17.51
N ASN A 4 2.66 67.51 16.51
CA ASN A 4 1.99 66.21 16.71
C ASN A 4 2.94 65.01 16.56
N PHE A 5 4.11 65.19 15.94
CA PHE A 5 5.10 64.12 15.79
C PHE A 5 5.86 63.85 17.11
N ALA A 6 6.12 64.89 17.90
CA ALA A 6 6.82 64.76 19.19
C ALA A 6 6.00 64.02 20.27
N ARG A 7 4.66 64.10 20.23
CA ARG A 7 3.78 63.40 21.18
C ARG A 7 3.60 61.92 20.86
N VAL A 8 3.62 61.55 19.58
CA VAL A 8 3.57 60.12 19.18
C VAL A 8 4.90 59.44 19.51
N LEU A 9 6.03 60.12 19.29
CA LEU A 9 7.36 59.58 19.58
C LEU A 9 7.63 59.42 21.09
N SER A 10 7.16 60.35 21.94
CA SER A 10 7.31 60.23 23.39
C SER A 10 6.48 59.08 23.99
N THR A 11 5.32 58.79 23.41
CA THR A 11 4.43 57.72 23.89
C THR A 11 4.95 56.34 23.45
N ALA A 12 5.53 56.25 22.25
CA ALA A 12 6.19 55.03 21.77
C ALA A 12 7.47 54.69 22.57
N MET A 13 8.28 55.70 22.94
CA MET A 13 9.48 55.47 23.78
C MET A 13 9.15 55.07 25.22
N ALA A 14 8.03 55.56 25.78
CA ALA A 14 7.60 55.15 27.12
C ALA A 14 7.10 53.69 27.15
N LEU A 15 6.47 53.20 26.05
CA LEU A 15 6.06 51.80 25.95
C LEU A 15 7.26 50.85 25.79
N ILE A 16 8.27 51.26 25.01
CA ILE A 16 9.49 50.48 24.82
C ILE A 16 10.33 50.43 26.11
N MET A 17 10.35 51.52 26.88
CA MET A 17 11.01 51.53 28.20
C MET A 17 10.23 50.75 29.27
N ALA A 18 8.90 50.72 29.23
CA ALA A 18 8.11 49.86 30.14
C ALA A 18 8.23 48.36 29.82
N LEU A 19 8.37 48.00 28.53
CA LEU A 19 8.61 46.62 28.10
C LEU A 19 10.05 46.15 28.36
N SER A 20 11.03 47.05 28.40
CA SER A 20 12.42 46.73 28.75
C SER A 20 12.71 46.75 30.25
N LEU A 21 11.90 47.41 31.08
CA LEU A 21 11.98 47.33 32.54
C LEU A 21 11.22 46.14 33.16
N ALA A 22 10.38 45.44 32.40
CA ALA A 22 9.86 44.12 32.79
C ALA A 22 10.85 42.97 32.51
N ALA A 23 11.97 43.26 31.82
CA ALA A 23 12.99 42.27 31.40
C ALA A 23 14.22 42.22 32.33
N CYS A 24 14.23 42.94 33.45
CA CYS A 24 15.33 42.92 34.44
C CYS A 24 14.78 42.95 35.87
N GLY A 25 14.58 41.77 36.47
CA GLY A 25 14.18 41.67 37.87
C GLY A 25 14.16 40.23 38.38
N ASN A 26 15.29 39.82 38.97
CA ASN A 26 15.52 38.65 39.83
C ASN A 26 15.57 37.25 39.21
N SER A 27 16.81 36.85 38.94
CA SER A 27 17.30 35.48 39.11
C SER A 27 17.09 35.00 40.56
N GLU A 28 16.35 33.91 40.74
CA GLU A 28 16.64 32.82 41.69
C GLU A 28 15.59 31.71 41.50
N ASN A 29 16.08 30.47 41.47
CA ASN A 29 15.43 29.21 41.09
C ASN A 29 15.26 29.01 39.58
N ALA A 30 16.23 28.29 39.01
CA ALA A 30 16.06 27.54 37.78
C ALA A 30 14.95 26.50 37.99
N ASP A 31 13.72 26.90 37.72
CA ASP A 31 12.64 25.98 37.43
C ASP A 31 12.62 25.83 35.91
N SER A 32 12.83 24.59 35.46
CA SER A 32 12.77 24.21 34.07
C SER A 32 11.45 24.72 33.48
N SER A 33 11.52 25.65 32.54
CA SER A 33 10.46 25.79 31.55
C SER A 33 10.17 24.38 31.04
N PRO A 34 8.90 23.93 31.01
CA PRO A 34 8.62 22.65 30.40
C PRO A 34 9.12 22.77 28.96
N VAL A 35 10.14 21.98 28.62
CA VAL A 35 10.29 21.56 27.23
C VAL A 35 8.91 20.99 26.92
N GLU A 36 8.17 21.60 25.99
CA GLU A 36 7.04 20.91 25.39
C GLU A 36 7.65 19.60 24.88
N GLU A 37 7.46 18.52 25.63
CA GLU A 37 7.67 17.19 25.11
C GLU A 37 6.80 17.18 23.86
N ASN A 38 7.46 17.16 22.71
CA ASN A 38 6.81 16.98 21.42
C ASN A 38 6.32 15.53 21.45
N THR A 39 5.23 15.31 22.17
CA THR A 39 4.61 13.99 22.28
C THR A 39 4.12 13.68 20.89
N PHE A 40 4.84 12.81 20.21
CA PHE A 40 4.42 12.26 18.93
C PHE A 40 2.97 11.81 19.05
N VAL A 41 2.11 12.37 18.20
CA VAL A 41 0.73 11.94 18.04
C VAL A 41 0.73 11.08 16.78
N PRO A 42 0.50 9.76 16.88
CA PRO A 42 0.43 8.90 15.72
C PRO A 42 -0.55 9.43 14.69
N VAL A 43 -0.18 9.34 13.41
CA VAL A 43 -1.11 9.57 12.32
C VAL A 43 -1.94 8.31 12.13
N SER A 44 -3.22 8.48 11.85
CA SER A 44 -4.12 7.37 11.51
C SER A 44 -4.96 7.73 10.31
N MET A 45 -5.23 6.76 9.45
CA MET A 45 -6.08 6.90 8.28
C MET A 45 -7.44 6.25 8.48
N THR A 46 -8.49 6.97 8.12
CA THR A 46 -9.84 6.42 7.94
C THR A 46 -10.14 6.35 6.46
N VAL A 47 -10.59 5.19 6.01
CA VAL A 47 -10.97 4.93 4.63
C VAL A 47 -12.46 4.64 4.58
N VAL A 48 -13.16 5.28 3.67
CA VAL A 48 -14.57 5.01 3.37
C VAL A 48 -14.71 4.68 1.89
N SER A 49 -15.04 3.43 1.62
CA SER A 49 -15.26 2.90 0.27
C SER A 49 -16.76 2.83 0.02
N VAL A 50 -17.24 3.58 -0.99
CA VAL A 50 -18.65 3.55 -1.41
C VAL A 50 -18.68 3.26 -2.91
N PRO A 51 -19.08 2.04 -3.31
CA PRO A 51 -19.31 1.75 -4.72
C PRO A 51 -20.46 2.61 -5.28
N GLU A 52 -20.20 3.21 -6.42
CA GLU A 52 -21.12 4.03 -7.20
C GLU A 52 -21.33 3.41 -8.59
N GLN A 53 -22.45 3.75 -9.22
CA GLN A 53 -22.82 3.25 -10.54
C GLN A 53 -23.23 4.41 -11.44
N GLU A 54 -22.70 4.43 -12.66
CA GLU A 54 -23.19 5.29 -13.72
C GLU A 54 -24.17 4.51 -14.60
N ILE A 55 -25.40 5.01 -14.65
CA ILE A 55 -26.50 4.42 -15.41
C ILE A 55 -27.01 5.48 -16.39
N ASP A 56 -27.14 5.11 -17.66
CA ASP A 56 -27.61 6.03 -18.69
C ASP A 56 -29.13 6.28 -18.67
N GLU A 57 -29.61 7.11 -19.60
CA GLU A 57 -31.03 7.47 -19.73
C GLU A 57 -31.97 6.27 -20.03
N ASN A 58 -31.43 5.16 -20.52
CA ASN A 58 -32.18 3.94 -20.83
C ASN A 58 -32.17 2.92 -19.67
N GLY A 59 -31.52 3.26 -18.55
CA GLY A 59 -31.36 2.37 -17.41
C GLY A 59 -30.25 1.33 -17.61
N LYS A 60 -29.34 1.55 -18.56
CA LYS A 60 -28.21 0.67 -18.81
C LYS A 60 -27.03 1.07 -17.92
N LEU A 61 -26.50 0.10 -17.16
CA LEU A 61 -25.25 0.26 -16.43
C LEU A 61 -24.10 0.47 -17.43
N ILE A 62 -23.42 1.60 -17.32
CA ILE A 62 -22.24 1.95 -18.11
C ILE A 62 -20.99 1.59 -17.35
N MET A 63 -20.94 1.95 -16.06
CA MET A 63 -19.74 1.80 -15.25
C MET A 63 -20.07 1.61 -13.77
N GLU A 64 -19.27 0.79 -13.09
CA GLU A 64 -19.21 0.73 -11.63
C GLU A 64 -17.88 1.32 -11.19
N TYR A 65 -17.88 2.15 -10.14
CA TYR A 65 -16.64 2.72 -9.66
C TYR A 65 -16.64 2.93 -8.15
N CYS A 66 -15.48 2.82 -7.53
CA CYS A 66 -15.29 3.15 -6.13
C CYS A 66 -13.99 3.93 -5.99
N LEU A 67 -14.07 5.10 -5.38
CA LEU A 67 -12.91 5.91 -5.03
C LEU A 67 -12.90 6.05 -3.52
N ASP A 68 -11.88 5.51 -2.87
CA ASP A 68 -11.74 5.63 -1.43
C ASP A 68 -11.70 7.09 -0.99
N SER A 69 -12.62 7.45 -0.10
CA SER A 69 -12.56 8.70 0.63
C SER A 69 -11.64 8.52 1.83
N VAL A 70 -10.53 9.24 1.81
CA VAL A 70 -9.48 9.13 2.82
C VAL A 70 -9.43 10.39 3.69
N GLU A 71 -9.51 10.19 5.00
CA GLU A 71 -9.29 11.23 6.00
C GLU A 71 -8.16 10.81 6.95
N PHE A 72 -7.17 11.70 7.11
CA PHE A 72 -6.12 11.52 8.10
C PHE A 72 -6.47 12.23 9.41
N THR A 73 -5.99 11.67 10.53
CA THR A 73 -6.07 12.27 11.86
C THR A 73 -4.74 12.13 12.60
N GLY A 74 -4.53 12.92 13.65
CA GLY A 74 -3.28 12.90 14.42
C GLY A 74 -2.15 13.71 13.79
N GLY A 75 -0.90 13.34 14.09
CA GLY A 75 0.31 14.04 13.66
C GLY A 75 0.51 15.40 14.32
N GLY A 76 1.47 16.16 13.78
CA GLY A 76 1.75 17.53 14.23
C GLY A 76 0.67 18.53 13.78
N PRO A 77 0.70 19.78 14.29
CA PRO A 77 -0.32 20.78 14.02
C PRO A 77 -0.52 21.04 12.51
N GLY A 78 -1.66 20.58 11.98
CA GLY A 78 -2.04 20.77 10.58
C GLY A 78 -1.56 19.66 9.63
N ALA A 79 -0.78 18.68 10.10
CA ALA A 79 -0.26 17.58 9.29
C ALA A 79 -1.40 16.77 8.64
N ALA A 80 -2.33 16.26 9.44
CA ALA A 80 -3.48 15.49 8.96
C ALA A 80 -4.32 16.21 7.87
N ALA A 81 -4.57 17.51 8.05
CA ALA A 81 -5.30 18.31 7.07
C ALA A 81 -4.49 18.48 5.77
N ASN A 82 -3.17 18.64 5.88
CA ASN A 82 -2.29 18.75 4.72
C ASN A 82 -2.19 17.42 3.95
N MET A 83 -2.02 16.30 4.66
CA MET A 83 -2.01 14.94 4.09
C MET A 83 -3.31 14.64 3.36
N THR A 84 -4.46 14.94 3.98
CA THR A 84 -5.78 14.75 3.37
C THR A 84 -5.92 15.57 2.09
N ARG A 85 -5.49 16.83 2.12
CA ARG A 85 -5.52 17.69 0.94
C ARG A 85 -4.64 17.13 -0.19
N ILE A 86 -3.41 16.74 0.12
CA ILE A 86 -2.48 16.22 -0.89
C ILE A 86 -2.97 14.90 -1.48
N TYR A 87 -3.43 13.95 -0.64
CA TYR A 87 -4.02 12.71 -1.12
C TYR A 87 -5.14 12.96 -2.13
N ASN A 88 -6.07 13.87 -1.80
CA ASN A 88 -7.18 14.22 -2.70
C ASN A 88 -6.69 14.87 -4.00
N GLU A 89 -5.72 15.78 -3.93
CA GLU A 89 -5.14 16.45 -5.11
C GLU A 89 -4.37 15.48 -6.01
N THR A 90 -3.71 14.46 -5.43
CA THR A 90 -2.88 13.50 -6.17
C THR A 90 -3.68 12.35 -6.75
N PHE A 91 -4.67 11.81 -6.03
CA PHE A 91 -5.36 10.59 -6.42
C PHE A 91 -6.84 10.79 -6.69
N THR A 92 -7.60 11.29 -5.71
CA THR A 92 -9.07 11.34 -5.79
C THR A 92 -9.57 12.27 -6.88
N LEU A 93 -9.09 13.52 -6.92
CA LEU A 93 -9.57 14.50 -7.90
C LEU A 93 -9.18 14.13 -9.33
N PRO A 94 -7.93 13.71 -9.64
CA PRO A 94 -7.58 13.23 -10.97
C PRO A 94 -8.36 11.99 -11.39
N ALA A 95 -8.59 11.02 -10.49
CA ALA A 95 -9.38 9.82 -10.80
C ALA A 95 -10.84 10.17 -11.11
N GLN A 96 -11.46 11.05 -10.31
CA GLN A 96 -12.81 11.56 -10.60
C GLN A 96 -12.85 12.26 -11.97
N GLU A 97 -11.90 13.14 -12.25
CA GLU A 97 -11.83 13.84 -13.54
C GLU A 97 -11.73 12.85 -14.71
N TYR A 98 -10.84 11.87 -14.59
CA TYR A 98 -10.66 10.82 -15.60
C TYR A 98 -11.92 9.97 -15.81
N ILE A 99 -12.56 9.51 -14.73
CA ILE A 99 -13.78 8.69 -14.81
C ILE A 99 -14.89 9.44 -15.56
N PHE A 100 -15.19 10.67 -15.15
CA PHE A 100 -16.33 11.40 -15.69
C PHE A 100 -16.08 12.00 -17.08
N ASN A 101 -14.85 12.37 -17.39
CA ASN A 101 -14.54 13.03 -18.67
C ASN A 101 -14.01 12.08 -19.74
N GLU A 102 -13.44 10.94 -19.38
CA GLU A 102 -12.80 10.00 -20.32
C GLU A 102 -13.44 8.61 -20.28
N GLU A 103 -13.42 7.93 -19.13
CA GLU A 103 -13.86 6.52 -19.07
C GLU A 103 -15.36 6.33 -19.30
N ILE A 104 -16.23 7.09 -18.63
CA ILE A 104 -17.68 6.95 -18.82
C ILE A 104 -18.08 7.23 -20.28
N PRO A 105 -17.63 8.33 -20.92
CA PRO A 105 -17.90 8.55 -22.35
C PRO A 105 -17.38 7.43 -23.25
N PHE A 106 -16.15 6.97 -23.03
CA PHE A 106 -15.54 5.92 -23.83
C PHE A 106 -16.27 4.57 -23.65
N ALA A 107 -16.58 4.18 -22.41
CA ALA A 107 -17.35 2.98 -22.09
C ALA A 107 -18.74 3.03 -22.74
N THR A 108 -19.40 4.19 -22.71
CA THR A 108 -20.70 4.39 -23.37
C THR A 108 -20.59 4.16 -24.88
N GLU A 109 -19.61 4.75 -25.55
CA GLU A 109 -19.35 4.55 -26.97
C GLU A 109 -19.11 3.07 -27.28
N MET A 110 -18.22 2.42 -26.52
CA MET A 110 -17.89 1.01 -26.70
C MET A 110 -19.12 0.09 -26.57
N ILE A 111 -19.89 0.26 -25.50
CA ILE A 111 -21.10 -0.53 -25.22
C ILE A 111 -22.08 -0.46 -26.39
N TYR A 112 -22.31 0.73 -26.93
CA TYR A 112 -23.34 0.94 -27.95
C TYR A 112 -22.86 0.70 -29.38
N GLU A 113 -21.64 1.09 -29.74
CA GLU A 113 -21.15 0.96 -31.10
C GLU A 113 -20.58 -0.43 -31.41
N TYR A 114 -20.06 -1.11 -30.40
CA TYR A 114 -19.29 -2.35 -30.59
C TYR A 114 -19.85 -3.57 -29.86
N PHE A 115 -20.65 -3.37 -28.80
CA PHE A 115 -21.15 -4.46 -27.95
C PHE A 115 -22.69 -4.54 -27.87
N ASP A 116 -23.42 -3.91 -28.79
CA ASP A 116 -24.89 -3.99 -28.91
C ASP A 116 -25.64 -3.74 -27.59
N GLY A 117 -25.13 -2.85 -26.74
CA GLY A 117 -25.71 -2.53 -25.42
C GLY A 117 -25.38 -3.52 -24.31
N THR A 118 -24.36 -4.38 -24.48
CA THR A 118 -23.94 -5.38 -23.49
C THR A 118 -22.60 -5.02 -22.83
N GLY A 119 -22.37 -5.52 -21.61
CA GLY A 119 -21.18 -5.20 -20.79
C GLY A 119 -21.27 -3.89 -20.01
N ASN A 120 -20.23 -3.62 -19.22
CA ASN A 120 -19.95 -2.41 -18.45
C ASN A 120 -18.44 -2.32 -18.18
N SER A 121 -17.97 -1.14 -17.79
CA SER A 121 -16.61 -0.92 -17.29
C SER A 121 -16.58 -0.88 -15.76
N VAL A 122 -15.40 -1.04 -15.16
CA VAL A 122 -15.18 -0.86 -13.71
C VAL A 122 -13.93 -0.02 -13.41
N TYR A 123 -13.95 0.72 -12.31
CA TYR A 123 -12.78 1.44 -11.78
C TYR A 123 -12.80 1.46 -10.26
N TYR A 124 -11.84 0.79 -9.64
CA TYR A 124 -11.66 0.76 -8.19
C TYR A 124 -10.34 1.44 -7.85
N GLN A 125 -10.37 2.34 -6.87
CA GLN A 125 -9.17 2.91 -6.28
C GLN A 125 -9.25 2.78 -4.77
N THR A 126 -8.31 2.02 -4.21
CA THR A 126 -8.28 1.69 -2.78
C THR A 126 -7.01 2.20 -2.11
N ALA A 127 -7.09 2.57 -0.84
CA ALA A 127 -5.97 3.09 -0.05
C ALA A 127 -5.64 2.20 1.15
N ALA A 128 -4.36 1.94 1.37
CA ALA A 128 -3.85 1.14 2.48
C ALA A 128 -2.73 1.89 3.24
N GLU A 129 -2.76 1.82 4.56
CA GLU A 129 -1.64 2.27 5.41
C GLU A 129 -0.55 1.20 5.36
N MET A 130 0.64 1.57 4.90
CA MET A 130 1.80 0.67 4.86
C MET A 130 2.73 0.88 6.05
N ARG A 131 2.71 2.08 6.64
CA ARG A 131 3.58 2.47 7.77
C ARG A 131 3.03 3.71 8.47
N SER A 132 3.14 3.74 9.80
CA SER A 132 2.85 4.91 10.63
C SER A 132 3.80 4.98 11.84
N ASP A 133 4.78 5.88 11.80
CA ASP A 133 5.66 6.16 12.93
C ASP A 133 6.07 7.63 12.99
N GLU A 134 7.00 7.98 13.88
CA GLU A 134 7.45 9.36 14.12
C GLU A 134 8.28 9.97 12.99
N THR A 135 8.77 9.16 12.07
CA THR A 135 9.63 9.57 10.97
C THR A 135 8.89 9.61 9.64
N MET A 136 7.95 8.70 9.43
CA MET A 136 7.26 8.56 8.15
C MET A 136 5.86 7.95 8.32
N TYR A 137 4.94 8.43 7.52
CA TYR A 137 3.67 7.78 7.25
C TYR A 137 3.59 7.41 5.78
N VAL A 138 3.27 6.15 5.46
CA VAL A 138 3.18 5.67 4.06
C VAL A 138 1.76 5.23 3.77
N VAL A 139 1.18 5.79 2.72
CA VAL A 139 -0.07 5.30 2.10
C VAL A 139 0.25 4.69 0.74
N ARG A 140 -0.27 3.51 0.46
CA ARG A 140 -0.31 2.89 -0.87
C ARG A 140 -1.71 3.07 -1.44
N VAL A 141 -1.79 3.41 -2.71
CA VAL A 141 -3.02 3.47 -3.49
C VAL A 141 -2.94 2.41 -4.58
N ALA A 142 -3.89 1.48 -4.58
CA ALA A 142 -4.10 0.53 -5.65
C ALA A 142 -5.20 1.05 -6.58
N THR A 143 -5.01 0.92 -7.88
CA THR A 143 -6.05 1.21 -8.87
C THR A 143 -6.25 -0.02 -9.75
N ASP A 144 -7.50 -0.48 -9.85
CA ASP A 144 -7.94 -1.62 -10.64
C ASP A 144 -9.01 -1.17 -11.63
N THR A 145 -8.80 -1.41 -12.92
CA THR A 145 -9.71 -0.96 -13.97
C THR A 145 -10.02 -2.06 -14.96
N TYR A 146 -11.22 -2.05 -15.50
CA TYR A 146 -11.57 -2.83 -16.68
C TYR A 146 -12.45 -1.99 -17.58
N THR A 147 -12.02 -1.80 -18.82
CA THR A 147 -12.85 -1.15 -19.83
C THR A 147 -13.55 -2.20 -20.66
N VAL A 148 -14.86 -2.04 -20.85
CA VAL A 148 -15.68 -2.95 -21.65
C VAL A 148 -15.04 -3.29 -23.00
N GLY A 149 -14.89 -4.58 -23.27
CA GLY A 149 -14.27 -5.07 -24.51
C GLY A 149 -12.75 -5.19 -24.48
N ALA A 150 -12.09 -4.76 -23.40
CA ALA A 150 -10.68 -5.04 -23.19
C ALA A 150 -10.45 -6.55 -23.01
N THR A 151 -9.27 -7.01 -23.42
CA THR A 151 -8.85 -8.42 -23.28
C THR A 151 -8.66 -8.82 -21.82
N HIS A 152 -8.26 -7.86 -20.97
CA HIS A 152 -8.08 -8.02 -19.52
C HIS A 152 -8.22 -6.65 -18.84
N GLY A 153 -8.34 -6.65 -17.51
CA GLY A 153 -8.24 -5.43 -16.70
C GLY A 153 -6.80 -4.92 -16.58
N MET A 154 -6.62 -3.76 -15.97
CA MET A 154 -5.33 -3.19 -15.61
C MET A 154 -5.29 -2.93 -14.11
N TYR A 155 -4.14 -3.12 -13.50
CA TYR A 155 -3.92 -2.68 -12.13
C TYR A 155 -2.55 -2.02 -11.99
N PHE A 156 -2.43 -1.10 -11.04
CA PHE A 156 -1.17 -0.45 -10.70
C PHE A 156 -1.23 0.11 -9.28
N TYR A 157 -0.05 0.30 -8.71
CA TYR A 157 0.14 0.80 -7.36
C TYR A 157 0.99 2.06 -7.35
N GLN A 158 0.62 2.98 -6.48
CA GLN A 158 1.35 4.20 -6.19
C GLN A 158 1.41 4.42 -4.68
N THR A 159 2.32 5.27 -4.23
CA THR A 159 2.56 5.53 -2.81
C THR A 159 2.78 7.00 -2.52
N LEU A 160 2.37 7.46 -1.34
CA LEU A 160 2.81 8.74 -0.79
C LEU A 160 3.49 8.50 0.55
N CYS A 161 4.72 8.99 0.67
CA CYS A 161 5.47 9.01 1.92
C CYS A 161 5.35 10.42 2.53
N PHE A 162 4.81 10.54 3.73
CA PHE A 162 4.60 11.81 4.41
C PHE A 162 5.50 11.97 5.65
N ASP A 163 5.93 13.20 5.93
CA ASP A 163 6.43 13.58 7.25
C ASP A 163 5.22 13.74 8.19
N PRO A 164 5.11 12.96 9.29
CA PRO A 164 3.96 13.00 10.18
C PRO A 164 3.86 14.30 11.00
N ASN A 165 4.90 15.14 11.03
CA ASN A 165 4.92 16.38 11.80
C ASN A 165 4.23 17.54 11.07
N ASP A 166 4.39 17.64 9.75
CA ASP A 166 3.83 18.73 8.95
C ASP A 166 2.97 18.27 7.75
N GLY A 167 2.89 16.96 7.51
CA GLY A 167 2.11 16.35 6.44
C GLY A 167 2.68 16.63 5.04
N LYS A 168 3.96 17.01 4.93
CA LYS A 168 4.64 17.19 3.65
C LYS A 168 4.92 15.83 3.00
N VAL A 169 4.72 15.71 1.68
CA VAL A 169 5.23 14.56 0.92
C VAL A 169 6.75 14.62 0.88
N LEU A 170 7.39 13.55 1.33
CA LEU A 170 8.81 13.32 1.27
C LEU A 170 9.21 12.96 -0.15
N THR A 171 10.26 13.60 -0.65
CA THR A 171 10.87 13.24 -1.94
C THR A 171 12.19 12.54 -1.72
N LEU A 172 12.77 11.94 -2.76
CA LEU A 172 14.07 11.27 -2.63
C LEU A 172 15.16 12.21 -2.09
N LYS A 173 15.09 13.50 -2.44
CA LYS A 173 16.01 14.51 -1.93
C LYS A 173 15.98 14.66 -0.40
N ASP A 174 14.82 14.47 0.23
CA ASP A 174 14.68 14.54 1.68
C ASP A 174 15.37 13.35 2.38
N LEU A 175 15.54 12.23 1.67
CA LEU A 175 16.10 10.99 2.19
C LEU A 175 17.62 11.01 2.37
N GLY A 176 18.28 11.91 1.65
CA GLY A 176 19.72 11.93 1.50
C GLY A 176 20.52 12.17 2.78
N VAL A 177 21.61 11.41 2.95
CA VAL A 177 22.56 11.62 4.06
C VAL A 177 23.14 13.03 4.00
N ASN A 178 23.09 13.76 5.12
CA ASN A 178 23.55 15.15 5.23
C ASN A 178 22.91 16.10 4.18
N GLY A 179 21.71 15.79 3.70
CA GLY A 179 21.00 16.58 2.70
C GLY A 179 21.57 16.50 1.28
N VAL A 180 22.39 15.49 0.99
CA VAL A 180 22.87 15.20 -0.37
C VAL A 180 21.82 14.39 -1.10
N ASP A 181 21.31 14.92 -2.22
CA ASP A 181 20.31 14.24 -3.04
C ASP A 181 20.79 12.83 -3.46
N PRO A 182 20.07 11.76 -3.07
CA PRO A 182 20.47 10.40 -3.35
C PRO A 182 20.06 9.89 -4.74
N TYR A 183 19.28 10.66 -5.52
CA TYR A 183 18.61 10.21 -6.75
C TYR A 183 19.53 9.44 -7.72
N GLU A 184 20.63 10.04 -8.18
CA GLU A 184 21.51 9.39 -9.17
C GLU A 184 22.12 8.07 -8.66
N LYS A 185 22.43 8.01 -7.35
CA LYS A 185 22.99 6.80 -6.74
C LYS A 185 21.93 5.72 -6.55
N LEU A 186 20.71 6.11 -6.15
CA LEU A 186 19.58 5.20 -6.01
C LEU A 186 19.21 4.58 -7.36
N VAL A 187 19.08 5.39 -8.41
CA VAL A 187 18.80 4.90 -9.76
C VAL A 187 19.86 3.89 -10.19
N GLN A 188 21.14 4.20 -9.99
CA GLN A 188 22.21 3.27 -10.35
C GLN A 188 22.12 1.96 -9.56
N LEU A 189 21.91 2.04 -8.25
CA LEU A 189 21.87 0.87 -7.36
C LEU A 189 20.67 -0.04 -7.64
N VAL A 190 19.46 0.54 -7.77
CA VAL A 190 18.25 -0.20 -8.17
C VAL A 190 18.46 -0.87 -9.53
N SER A 191 19.04 -0.15 -10.49
CA SER A 191 19.32 -0.69 -11.82
C SER A 191 20.29 -1.86 -11.79
N GLU A 192 21.39 -1.74 -11.04
CA GLU A 192 22.36 -2.82 -10.87
C GLU A 192 21.73 -4.02 -10.16
N LYS A 193 20.93 -3.80 -9.12
CA LYS A 193 20.24 -4.85 -8.38
C LYS A 193 19.26 -5.60 -9.28
N TYR A 194 18.43 -4.88 -10.03
CA TYR A 194 17.53 -5.49 -11.01
C TYR A 194 18.28 -6.38 -11.99
N MET A 195 19.36 -5.86 -12.58
CA MET A 195 20.15 -6.59 -13.59
C MET A 195 20.79 -7.87 -13.05
N ASN A 196 21.18 -7.87 -11.77
CA ASN A 196 21.89 -8.99 -11.15
C ASN A 196 20.95 -10.02 -10.51
N GLU A 197 19.80 -9.60 -9.99
CA GLU A 197 18.97 -10.44 -9.11
C GLU A 197 17.56 -10.70 -9.66
N TYR A 198 17.00 -9.79 -10.46
CA TYR A 198 15.59 -9.89 -10.89
C TYR A 198 15.44 -10.23 -12.37
N ARG A 199 16.34 -9.74 -13.24
CA ARG A 199 16.22 -9.82 -14.69
C ARG A 199 16.03 -11.24 -15.25
N GLU A 200 16.66 -12.25 -14.66
CA GLU A 200 16.52 -13.64 -15.14
C GLU A 200 15.10 -14.16 -14.91
N ASP A 201 14.48 -13.78 -13.79
CA ASP A 201 13.15 -14.20 -13.40
C ASP A 201 12.05 -13.32 -14.02
N THR A 202 12.35 -12.06 -14.33
CA THR A 202 11.49 -11.14 -15.09
C THR A 202 12.05 -10.88 -16.49
N PRO A 203 11.99 -11.86 -17.42
CA PRO A 203 12.37 -11.62 -18.81
C PRO A 203 11.42 -10.58 -19.41
N GLY A 204 11.89 -9.34 -19.43
CA GLY A 204 11.10 -8.16 -19.71
C GLY A 204 11.70 -7.28 -20.80
N PHE A 205 11.38 -6.00 -20.73
CA PHE A 205 11.81 -4.98 -21.69
C PHE A 205 13.25 -4.50 -21.48
N ILE A 206 13.84 -4.81 -20.32
CA ILE A 206 15.20 -4.40 -19.94
C ILE A 206 16.24 -5.42 -20.42
N GLU A 207 17.00 -5.06 -21.45
CA GLU A 207 18.09 -5.90 -21.97
C GLU A 207 19.45 -5.53 -21.39
N THR A 208 19.67 -4.24 -21.11
CA THR A 208 20.95 -3.70 -20.67
C THR A 208 20.81 -2.85 -19.40
N LEU A 209 21.94 -2.62 -18.72
CA LEU A 209 21.99 -1.70 -17.58
C LEU A 209 21.60 -0.26 -17.98
N SER A 210 21.86 0.15 -19.22
CA SER A 210 21.47 1.49 -19.68
C SER A 210 19.95 1.63 -19.77
N ASP A 211 19.26 0.58 -20.22
CA ASP A 211 17.79 0.56 -20.27
C ASP A 211 17.22 0.60 -18.86
N ALA A 212 17.82 -0.17 -17.93
CA ALA A 212 17.44 -0.15 -16.52
C ALA A 212 17.57 1.26 -15.91
N VAL A 213 18.70 1.94 -16.14
CA VAL A 213 18.93 3.31 -15.62
C VAL A 213 17.92 4.31 -16.16
N GLU A 214 17.53 4.19 -17.43
CA GLU A 214 16.50 5.06 -18.02
C GLU A 214 15.13 4.81 -17.39
N ILE A 215 14.71 3.54 -17.31
CA ILE A 215 13.40 3.15 -16.79
C ILE A 215 13.28 3.46 -15.29
N PHE A 216 14.23 3.00 -14.47
CA PHE A 216 14.22 3.29 -13.03
C PHE A 216 14.45 4.76 -12.71
N GLY A 217 15.15 5.50 -13.58
CA GLY A 217 15.21 6.96 -13.49
C GLY A 217 13.82 7.59 -13.61
N SER A 218 13.01 7.15 -14.57
CA SER A 218 11.63 7.61 -14.69
C SER A 218 10.79 7.22 -13.48
N MET A 219 10.84 5.95 -13.05
CA MET A 219 10.03 5.42 -11.94
C MET A 219 10.36 6.08 -10.60
N LEU A 220 11.63 6.44 -10.36
CA LEU A 220 12.09 7.13 -9.16
C LEU A 220 11.92 8.65 -9.22
N SER A 221 11.34 9.19 -10.29
CA SER A 221 11.01 10.61 -10.32
C SER A 221 9.90 10.95 -9.32
N ASP A 222 9.92 12.18 -8.81
CA ASP A 222 8.97 12.67 -7.79
C ASP A 222 7.49 12.58 -8.25
N ASP A 223 7.23 12.46 -9.56
CA ASP A 223 5.88 12.45 -10.12
C ASP A 223 5.26 11.04 -10.19
N MET A 224 6.07 9.97 -10.18
CA MET A 224 5.57 8.60 -10.41
C MET A 224 5.03 7.94 -9.14
N ASN A 225 5.53 8.31 -7.97
CA ASN A 225 5.08 7.77 -6.69
C ASN A 225 5.17 6.23 -6.62
N GLN A 226 6.26 5.64 -7.13
CA GLN A 226 6.46 4.19 -7.19
C GLN A 226 7.53 3.69 -6.21
N TRP A 227 7.67 4.34 -5.06
CA TRP A 227 8.61 3.93 -4.04
C TRP A 227 8.10 4.25 -2.64
N TYR A 228 8.56 3.48 -1.66
CA TYR A 228 8.29 3.75 -0.25
C TYR A 228 9.39 3.18 0.64
N ILE A 229 9.38 3.55 1.93
CA ILE A 229 10.34 3.04 2.90
C ILE A 229 9.61 2.43 4.10
N THR A 230 9.92 1.17 4.40
CA THR A 230 9.62 0.48 5.65
C THR A 230 10.93 0.27 6.41
N ASP A 231 11.26 -0.96 6.75
CA ASP A 231 12.59 -1.43 7.11
C ASP A 231 13.52 -1.59 5.89
N GLN A 232 12.96 -1.53 4.68
CA GLN A 232 13.68 -1.51 3.40
C GLN A 232 13.20 -0.35 2.53
N PHE A 233 14.01 0.03 1.54
CA PHE A 233 13.58 0.93 0.47
C PHE A 233 13.01 0.09 -0.66
N ILE A 234 11.75 0.32 -1.01
CA ILE A 234 11.02 -0.49 -1.98
C ILE A 234 10.75 0.34 -3.23
N VAL A 235 11.03 -0.23 -4.41
CA VAL A 235 10.58 0.28 -5.71
C VAL A 235 9.51 -0.65 -6.25
N ILE A 236 8.36 -0.09 -6.59
CA ILE A 236 7.21 -0.81 -7.15
C ILE A 236 7.36 -0.86 -8.67
N CYS A 237 7.46 -2.06 -9.23
CA CYS A 237 7.39 -2.30 -10.67
C CYS A 237 5.97 -2.72 -11.03
N ASN A 238 5.16 -1.79 -11.54
CA ASN A 238 3.80 -2.10 -11.99
C ASN A 238 3.83 -2.91 -13.29
N PRO A 239 2.71 -3.56 -13.66
CA PRO A 239 2.60 -4.22 -14.96
C PRO A 239 2.96 -3.26 -16.09
N TYR A 240 3.75 -3.75 -17.06
CA TYR A 240 4.30 -2.99 -18.19
C TYR A 240 5.45 -2.02 -17.93
N ASP A 241 5.85 -1.75 -16.68
CA ASP A 241 7.01 -0.87 -16.43
C ASP A 241 8.31 -1.48 -16.95
N VAL A 242 8.56 -2.74 -16.57
CA VAL A 242 9.81 -3.44 -16.84
C VAL A 242 9.60 -4.77 -17.58
N ALA A 243 8.37 -5.30 -17.58
CA ALA A 243 8.01 -6.57 -18.20
C ALA A 243 6.53 -6.58 -18.66
N PRO A 244 6.10 -7.50 -19.55
CA PRO A 244 4.70 -7.62 -19.98
C PRO A 244 3.74 -7.89 -18.82
N PHE A 245 2.46 -7.55 -18.96
CA PHE A 245 1.41 -7.76 -17.95
C PHE A 245 1.38 -9.16 -17.32
N ALA A 246 1.61 -10.20 -18.12
CA ALA A 246 1.61 -11.58 -17.64
C ALA A 246 2.72 -11.89 -16.61
N ALA A 247 3.73 -11.03 -16.48
CA ALA A 247 4.75 -11.14 -15.44
C ALA A 247 4.25 -10.68 -14.06
N GLY A 248 3.12 -9.95 -14.00
CA GLY A 248 2.60 -9.33 -12.79
C GLY A 248 3.35 -8.07 -12.38
N ASP A 249 2.95 -7.49 -11.26
CA ASP A 249 3.77 -6.55 -10.51
C ASP A 249 4.84 -7.28 -9.68
N PHE A 250 5.88 -6.56 -9.31
CA PHE A 250 6.83 -7.00 -8.29
C PHE A 250 7.55 -5.81 -7.67
N GLU A 251 8.27 -6.07 -6.58
CA GLU A 251 9.00 -5.05 -5.84
C GLU A 251 10.51 -5.33 -5.84
N ILE A 252 11.31 -4.27 -6.00
CA ILE A 252 12.75 -4.32 -5.77
C ILE A 252 13.01 -3.72 -4.39
N ALA A 253 13.51 -4.55 -3.49
CA ALA A 253 13.81 -4.15 -2.12
C ALA A 253 15.31 -3.90 -1.94
N LEU A 254 15.69 -2.76 -1.39
CA LEU A 254 17.06 -2.43 -0.99
C LEU A 254 17.15 -2.36 0.53
N SER A 255 18.07 -3.14 1.09
CA SER A 255 18.34 -3.14 2.53
C SER A 255 19.01 -1.84 3.00
N PRO A 256 18.89 -1.49 4.30
CA PRO A 256 19.63 -0.37 4.89
C PRO A 256 21.15 -0.47 4.66
N GLU A 257 21.72 -1.68 4.66
CA GLU A 257 23.14 -1.93 4.40
C GLU A 257 23.55 -1.58 2.97
N GLU A 258 22.72 -1.94 1.98
CA GLU A 258 22.97 -1.56 0.58
C GLU A 258 22.91 -0.04 0.36
N LEU A 259 22.21 0.68 1.25
CA LEU A 259 21.96 2.11 1.19
C LEU A 259 22.87 2.95 2.10
N GLU A 260 23.88 2.33 2.73
CA GLU A 260 24.81 3.02 3.63
C GLU A 260 25.50 4.21 2.92
N GLY A 261 25.35 5.40 3.49
CA GLY A 261 25.93 6.63 2.94
C GLY A 261 25.20 7.21 1.72
N ILE A 262 24.04 6.66 1.37
CA ILE A 262 23.12 7.15 0.33
C ILE A 262 21.86 7.72 1.00
N VAL A 263 21.14 6.88 1.73
CA VAL A 263 19.92 7.23 2.47
C VAL A 263 20.23 7.31 3.97
N ASP A 264 19.69 8.32 4.66
CA ASP A 264 19.86 8.46 6.11
C ASP A 264 19.14 7.32 6.84
N ALA A 265 19.86 6.63 7.73
CA ALA A 265 19.37 5.43 8.41
C ALA A 265 18.11 5.70 9.25
N LYS A 266 17.87 6.95 9.66
CA LYS A 266 16.66 7.34 10.40
C LYS A 266 15.36 7.09 9.62
N TRP A 267 15.43 6.97 8.30
CA TRP A 267 14.24 6.80 7.47
C TRP A 267 13.72 5.37 7.49
N PHE A 268 14.55 4.40 7.86
CA PHE A 268 14.10 3.02 7.98
C PHE A 268 13.42 2.83 9.33
N SER A 269 12.27 2.17 9.33
CA SER A 269 11.71 1.67 10.58
C SER A 269 12.64 0.59 11.13
N GLU A 270 12.56 0.34 12.44
CA GLU A 270 12.99 -0.97 12.94
C GLU A 270 12.25 -2.03 12.10
N PRO A 271 12.91 -3.15 11.74
CA PRO A 271 12.21 -4.29 11.18
C PRO A 271 11.03 -4.56 12.09
N VAL A 272 9.82 -4.31 11.60
CA VAL A 272 8.64 -4.88 12.23
C VAL A 272 8.95 -6.37 12.14
N PRO A 273 9.10 -7.09 13.27
CA PRO A 273 9.20 -8.54 13.17
C PRO A 273 8.02 -8.93 12.30
N GLU A 274 8.32 -9.55 11.15
CA GLU A 274 7.32 -10.07 10.23
C GLU A 274 6.15 -10.54 11.08
N PRO A 275 4.92 -10.03 10.85
CA PRO A 275 3.77 -10.58 11.54
C PRO A 275 3.94 -12.09 11.46
N ASN A 276 3.98 -12.74 12.62
CA ASN A 276 4.02 -14.18 12.81
C ASN A 276 2.71 -14.75 12.25
N THR A 277 2.49 -14.56 10.96
CA THR A 277 1.20 -14.56 10.25
C THR A 277 1.44 -14.89 8.78
N ARG A 278 2.68 -15.27 8.41
CA ARG A 278 2.98 -15.79 7.09
C ARG A 278 2.35 -17.16 6.96
N ILE A 279 1.46 -17.29 5.99
CA ILE A 279 1.15 -18.59 5.41
C ILE A 279 2.28 -18.96 4.46
N PHE A 280 2.89 -20.11 4.69
CA PHE A 280 3.86 -20.68 3.78
C PHE A 280 3.25 -21.88 3.08
N TYR A 281 3.63 -22.11 1.83
CA TYR A 281 3.11 -23.23 1.05
C TYR A 281 4.12 -23.75 0.01
N GLY A 282 4.04 -25.04 -0.30
CA GLY A 282 4.84 -25.65 -1.37
C GLY A 282 5.12 -27.14 -1.19
N GLU A 283 5.94 -27.68 -2.11
CA GLU A 283 6.46 -29.05 -2.06
C GLU A 283 7.63 -29.16 -1.08
N GLN A 284 7.37 -29.05 0.23
CA GLN A 284 8.36 -29.44 1.25
C GLN A 284 8.24 -30.92 1.64
N ASP A 285 9.30 -31.48 2.23
CA ASP A 285 9.23 -32.82 2.82
C ASP A 285 8.42 -32.73 4.12
N ALA A 286 7.29 -33.46 4.18
CA ALA A 286 6.46 -33.56 5.39
C ALA A 286 7.25 -33.99 6.64
N ALA A 287 8.42 -34.60 6.48
CA ALA A 287 9.33 -34.96 7.57
C ALA A 287 10.01 -33.76 8.26
N GLU A 288 9.94 -32.56 7.69
CA GLU A 288 10.49 -31.33 8.28
C GLU A 288 9.59 -30.73 9.37
N PHE A 289 8.33 -31.17 9.44
CA PHE A 289 7.35 -30.69 10.40
C PHE A 289 7.24 -31.62 11.61
N SER A 290 6.96 -31.03 12.77
CA SER A 290 6.77 -31.76 14.02
C SER A 290 5.49 -32.60 14.00
N GLU A 291 4.44 -32.11 13.35
CA GLU A 291 3.21 -32.81 13.02
C GLU A 291 2.64 -32.29 11.70
N VAL A 292 1.94 -33.17 10.96
CA VAL A 292 1.28 -32.82 9.69
C VAL A 292 -0.16 -33.33 9.74
N HIS A 293 -1.12 -32.41 9.68
CA HIS A 293 -2.54 -32.72 9.65
C HIS A 293 -3.03 -32.71 8.21
N THR A 294 -3.62 -33.81 7.73
CA THR A 294 -4.15 -33.84 6.36
C THR A 294 -5.54 -33.23 6.32
N ILE A 295 -5.75 -32.26 5.41
CA ILE A 295 -7.04 -31.64 5.10
C ILE A 295 -7.54 -32.22 3.78
N GLY A 296 -8.78 -32.73 3.78
CA GLY A 296 -9.29 -33.51 2.66
C GLY A 296 -8.68 -34.91 2.56
N ASN A 297 -9.05 -35.65 1.51
CA ASN A 297 -8.52 -36.97 1.16
C ASN A 297 -9.06 -37.40 -0.21
N TYR A 298 -8.92 -36.54 -1.21
CA TYR A 298 -9.57 -36.69 -2.50
C TYR A 298 -8.64 -37.27 -3.57
N GLY A 299 -7.35 -37.40 -3.28
CA GLY A 299 -6.34 -37.95 -4.18
C GLY A 299 -5.84 -36.97 -5.23
N TYR A 300 -5.91 -35.67 -4.93
CA TYR A 300 -5.39 -34.60 -5.79
C TYR A 300 -3.93 -34.28 -5.45
N GLU A 301 -3.37 -33.29 -6.14
CA GLU A 301 -2.04 -32.77 -5.81
C GLU A 301 -2.01 -32.24 -4.37
N LYS A 302 -0.97 -32.65 -3.64
CA LYS A 302 -0.86 -32.41 -2.22
C LYS A 302 0.08 -31.25 -1.95
N ASN A 303 -0.39 -30.28 -1.19
CA ASN A 303 0.38 -29.10 -0.86
C ASN A 303 0.44 -28.91 0.64
N LEU A 304 1.64 -28.66 1.17
CA LEU A 304 1.80 -28.32 2.56
C LEU A 304 1.53 -26.83 2.75
N VAL A 305 0.89 -26.52 3.87
CA VAL A 305 0.62 -25.18 4.34
C VAL A 305 1.06 -25.10 5.80
N TRP A 306 1.83 -24.10 6.19
CA TRP A 306 2.25 -23.94 7.57
C TRP A 306 2.37 -22.47 7.96
N PHE A 307 2.44 -22.26 9.28
CA PHE A 307 2.59 -20.95 9.89
C PHE A 307 3.86 -20.95 10.74
N ASP A 308 4.54 -19.82 10.82
CA ASP A 308 5.69 -19.60 11.71
C ASP A 308 5.27 -19.30 13.17
N CYS A 309 3.97 -19.37 13.44
CA CYS A 309 3.33 -18.98 14.68
C CYS A 309 2.38 -20.04 15.22
N ASP A 310 1.91 -19.82 16.45
CA ASP A 310 0.78 -20.55 16.99
C ASP A 310 -0.52 -19.96 16.44
N VAL A 311 -1.30 -20.77 15.73
CA VAL A 311 -2.63 -20.42 15.24
C VAL A 311 -3.68 -20.93 16.22
N VAL A 312 -4.60 -20.08 16.64
CA VAL A 312 -5.66 -20.43 17.61
C VAL A 312 -6.69 -21.34 16.96
N ASN A 313 -7.14 -20.99 15.76
CA ASN A 313 -8.04 -21.79 14.94
C ASN A 313 -7.65 -21.65 13.48
N ALA A 314 -7.56 -22.76 12.74
CA ALA A 314 -7.48 -22.73 11.28
C ALA A 314 -8.67 -23.47 10.69
N TYR A 315 -9.20 -23.03 9.56
CA TYR A 315 -10.27 -23.74 8.89
C TYR A 315 -10.20 -23.57 7.38
N LEU A 316 -10.54 -24.64 6.68
CA LEU A 316 -10.76 -24.61 5.24
C LEU A 316 -12.24 -24.27 5.01
N THR A 317 -12.51 -23.28 4.18
CA THR A 317 -13.87 -22.87 3.83
C THR A 317 -14.07 -22.88 2.32
N GLU A 318 -15.26 -23.24 1.88
CA GLU A 318 -15.76 -22.88 0.56
C GLU A 318 -15.96 -21.36 0.51
N VAL A 319 -15.60 -20.77 -0.63
CA VAL A 319 -15.87 -19.36 -0.93
C VAL A 319 -16.64 -19.23 -2.22
N GLU A 320 -17.50 -18.22 -2.28
CA GLU A 320 -18.21 -17.84 -3.49
C GLU A 320 -17.66 -16.50 -3.99
N TYR A 321 -17.34 -16.45 -5.27
CA TYR A 321 -16.97 -15.21 -5.94
C TYR A 321 -18.23 -14.47 -6.38
N THR A 322 -18.38 -13.24 -5.92
CA THR A 322 -19.57 -12.41 -6.17
C THR A 322 -19.40 -11.57 -7.43
N GLU A 323 -20.51 -11.05 -7.94
CA GLU A 323 -20.52 -10.20 -9.15
C GLU A 323 -19.70 -8.91 -8.96
N ASP A 324 -19.54 -8.43 -7.72
CA ASP A 324 -18.75 -7.26 -7.35
C ASP A 324 -17.24 -7.52 -7.21
N GLY A 325 -16.80 -8.76 -7.48
CA GLY A 325 -15.40 -9.14 -7.44
C GLY A 325 -14.86 -9.54 -6.06
N SER A 326 -15.71 -9.60 -5.03
CA SER A 326 -15.31 -10.05 -3.70
C SER A 326 -15.50 -11.55 -3.47
N PHE A 327 -14.96 -12.07 -2.37
CA PHE A 327 -15.17 -13.44 -1.92
C PHE A 327 -16.02 -13.46 -0.64
N VAL A 328 -17.04 -14.31 -0.62
CA VAL A 328 -17.91 -14.55 0.53
C VAL A 328 -17.63 -15.94 1.08
N ALA A 329 -17.46 -16.05 2.40
CA ALA A 329 -17.34 -17.36 3.05
C ALA A 329 -18.69 -18.11 3.01
N ALA A 330 -18.74 -19.28 2.38
CA ALA A 330 -19.97 -20.04 2.21
C ALA A 330 -20.14 -21.15 3.27
N ASN A 331 -19.23 -22.13 3.30
CA ASN A 331 -19.29 -23.27 4.22
C ASN A 331 -17.91 -23.65 4.74
N VAL A 332 -17.76 -23.77 6.06
CA VAL A 332 -16.57 -24.38 6.65
C VAL A 332 -16.55 -25.87 6.31
N ILE A 333 -15.54 -26.30 5.55
CA ILE A 333 -15.31 -27.69 5.15
C ILE A 333 -14.70 -28.46 6.33
N GLU A 334 -13.65 -27.90 6.94
CA GLU A 334 -12.89 -28.55 8.00
C GLU A 334 -12.27 -27.49 8.91
N SER A 335 -12.15 -27.80 10.21
CA SER A 335 -11.62 -26.87 11.22
C SER A 335 -10.62 -27.56 12.14
N PHE A 336 -9.59 -26.83 12.53
CA PHE A 336 -8.51 -27.25 13.39
C PHE A 336 -8.44 -26.28 14.56
N SER A 337 -8.54 -26.81 15.77
CA SER A 337 -8.29 -26.06 16.98
C SER A 337 -6.82 -26.20 17.30
N GLU A 338 -6.12 -25.08 17.32
CA GLU A 338 -4.71 -24.97 17.68
C GLU A 338 -3.74 -25.66 16.70
N LEU A 339 -2.97 -24.88 15.93
CA LEU A 339 -1.78 -25.35 15.21
C LEU A 339 -0.56 -24.67 15.82
N LYS A 340 0.48 -25.43 16.14
CA LYS A 340 1.73 -24.89 16.69
C LYS A 340 2.70 -24.46 15.61
N ALA A 341 3.55 -23.49 15.96
CA ALA A 341 4.70 -23.16 15.13
C ALA A 341 5.54 -24.42 14.87
N GLY A 342 5.72 -24.77 13.58
CA GLY A 342 6.41 -25.99 13.16
C GLY A 342 5.51 -27.22 12.93
N GLU A 343 4.19 -27.06 13.00
CA GLU A 343 3.20 -28.01 12.47
C GLU A 343 2.72 -27.53 11.09
N ALA A 344 2.19 -28.46 10.29
CA ALA A 344 1.67 -28.14 8.96
C ALA A 344 0.31 -28.80 8.67
N LEU A 345 -0.36 -28.24 7.68
CA LEU A 345 -1.57 -28.74 7.05
C LEU A 345 -1.21 -29.29 5.67
N LEU A 346 -1.49 -30.56 5.40
CA LEU A 346 -1.36 -31.16 4.08
C LEU A 346 -2.71 -31.08 3.36
N LEU A 347 -2.85 -30.12 2.45
CA LEU A 347 -4.04 -29.95 1.63
C LEU A 347 -4.08 -31.02 0.53
N ASP A 348 -5.08 -31.89 0.57
CA ASP A 348 -5.45 -32.85 -0.48
C ASP A 348 -6.83 -32.47 -0.99
N ILE A 349 -6.88 -31.39 -1.78
CA ILE A 349 -8.11 -30.75 -2.29
C ILE A 349 -8.00 -30.48 -3.79
N MET A 350 -9.16 -30.30 -4.44
CA MET A 350 -9.22 -29.84 -5.83
C MET A 350 -9.14 -28.32 -5.85
N VAL A 351 -8.13 -27.76 -6.50
CA VAL A 351 -8.07 -26.33 -6.83
C VAL A 351 -8.61 -26.16 -8.25
N PRO A 352 -9.61 -25.30 -8.49
CA PRO A 352 -10.15 -25.11 -9.84
C PRO A 352 -9.18 -24.30 -10.70
N GLU A 353 -9.03 -24.66 -11.98
CA GLU A 353 -8.27 -23.89 -13.00
C GLU A 353 -8.90 -22.51 -13.35
N GLY A 354 -9.97 -22.12 -12.66
CA GLY A 354 -10.75 -20.90 -12.92
C GLY A 354 -10.97 -20.10 -11.65
N ILE A 355 -12.21 -19.66 -11.43
CA ILE A 355 -12.59 -18.89 -10.23
C ILE A 355 -12.30 -19.73 -8.98
N PRO A 356 -11.44 -19.25 -8.06
CA PRO A 356 -11.19 -19.92 -6.80
C PRO A 356 -12.48 -20.15 -6.02
N ASN A 357 -12.58 -21.31 -5.36
CA ASN A 357 -13.76 -21.70 -4.60
C ASN A 357 -13.43 -22.18 -3.18
N THR A 358 -12.16 -22.09 -2.78
CA THR A 358 -11.71 -22.47 -1.44
C THR A 358 -10.76 -21.44 -0.88
N ALA A 359 -10.83 -21.26 0.44
CA ALA A 359 -9.91 -20.43 1.19
C ALA A 359 -9.50 -21.14 2.47
N ILE A 360 -8.27 -20.89 2.92
CA ILE A 360 -7.84 -21.22 4.28
C ILE A 360 -7.94 -19.96 5.14
N CYS A 361 -8.51 -20.11 6.32
CA CYS A 361 -8.66 -19.03 7.28
C CYS A 361 -7.94 -19.39 8.57
N ALA A 362 -7.33 -18.41 9.24
CA ALA A 362 -6.62 -18.60 10.50
C ALA A 362 -6.92 -17.46 11.47
N GLU A 363 -7.12 -17.80 12.74
CA GLU A 363 -7.17 -16.87 13.86
C GLU A 363 -5.78 -16.79 14.50
N ILE A 364 -5.13 -15.65 14.34
CA ILE A 364 -3.76 -15.38 14.81
C ILE A 364 -3.81 -14.11 15.65
N ASP A 365 -3.35 -14.17 16.90
CA ASP A 365 -3.39 -13.06 17.86
C ASP A 365 -4.78 -12.38 18.01
N GLY A 366 -5.85 -13.14 17.79
CA GLY A 366 -7.24 -12.67 17.87
C GLY A 366 -7.75 -11.94 16.62
N ILE A 367 -6.98 -11.97 15.53
CA ILE A 367 -7.34 -11.45 14.21
C ILE A 367 -7.61 -12.62 13.27
N ASN A 368 -8.66 -12.53 12.46
CA ASN A 368 -8.92 -13.53 11.42
C ASN A 368 -8.26 -13.10 10.12
N HIS A 369 -7.46 -14.00 9.57
CA HIS A 369 -6.85 -13.90 8.26
C HIS A 369 -7.49 -14.93 7.33
N SER A 370 -7.53 -14.63 6.04
CA SER A 370 -8.06 -15.54 5.02
C SER A 370 -7.22 -15.47 3.76
N TRP A 371 -6.94 -16.63 3.18
CA TRP A 371 -6.18 -16.78 1.95
C TRP A 371 -6.94 -17.63 0.94
N ILE A 372 -7.29 -17.04 -0.20
CA ILE A 372 -7.92 -17.72 -1.33
C ILE A 372 -6.90 -18.66 -1.99
N ILE A 373 -7.33 -19.89 -2.25
CA ILE A 373 -6.50 -20.93 -2.86
C ILE A 373 -6.80 -20.98 -4.36
N GLY A 374 -5.81 -20.65 -5.19
CA GLY A 374 -5.94 -20.62 -6.64
C GLY A 374 -4.71 -21.20 -7.34
N TYR A 375 -4.68 -21.09 -8.67
CA TYR A 375 -3.47 -21.35 -9.44
C TYR A 375 -2.76 -20.05 -9.77
N ASN A 376 -1.44 -20.09 -9.66
CA ASN A 376 -0.56 -19.08 -10.21
C ASN A 376 -0.58 -19.17 -11.74
N GLY A 377 -1.06 -18.12 -12.40
CA GLY A 377 -1.11 -18.05 -13.87
C GLY A 377 0.27 -18.07 -14.56
N ARG A 378 1.37 -17.90 -13.81
CA ARG A 378 2.75 -17.83 -14.33
C ARG A 378 3.40 -19.20 -14.49
N ASP A 379 3.26 -20.08 -13.50
CA ASP A 379 3.93 -21.39 -13.44
C ASP A 379 2.96 -22.58 -13.30
N GLY A 380 1.66 -22.31 -13.12
CA GLY A 380 0.64 -23.34 -12.91
C GLY A 380 0.70 -23.99 -11.53
N GLY A 381 1.52 -23.50 -10.61
CA GLY A 381 1.56 -23.95 -9.22
C GLY A 381 0.38 -23.40 -8.41
N ILE A 382 0.12 -23.97 -7.24
CA ILE A 382 -0.90 -23.42 -6.32
C ILE A 382 -0.39 -22.11 -5.73
N SER A 383 -1.26 -21.10 -5.63
CA SER A 383 -1.03 -19.83 -4.96
C SER A 383 -2.05 -19.58 -3.85
N PHE A 384 -1.64 -18.76 -2.89
CA PHE A 384 -2.48 -18.29 -1.79
C PHE A 384 -2.50 -16.77 -1.82
N MET A 385 -3.68 -16.19 -1.96
CA MET A 385 -3.91 -14.75 -2.03
C MET A 385 -4.64 -14.30 -0.77
N GLU A 386 -4.02 -13.41 0.02
CA GLU A 386 -4.69 -12.88 1.21
C GLU A 386 -5.87 -12.00 0.80
N GLU A 387 -7.03 -12.26 1.40
CA GLU A 387 -8.28 -11.57 1.11
C GLU A 387 -9.11 -11.41 2.37
N VAL A 388 -9.98 -10.40 2.41
CA VAL A 388 -10.97 -10.25 3.49
C VAL A 388 -12.28 -10.87 3.06
N LEU A 389 -12.62 -12.03 3.64
CA LEU A 389 -13.90 -12.68 3.33
C LEU A 389 -15.07 -11.89 3.89
N GLN A 390 -16.03 -11.60 3.01
CA GLN A 390 -17.30 -11.00 3.42
C GLN A 390 -18.17 -12.06 4.14
N PRO A 391 -18.97 -11.65 5.14
CA PRO A 391 -19.91 -12.55 5.80
C PRO A 391 -21.00 -13.01 4.84
N ALA A 392 -21.37 -14.29 4.89
CA ALA A 392 -22.54 -14.80 4.16
C ALA A 392 -23.81 -14.02 4.54
N GLY A 393 -24.54 -13.56 3.51
CA GLY A 393 -25.81 -12.84 3.64
C GLY A 393 -27.01 -13.70 4.05
#